data_AF-A0A9N9IHY7-F1
#
_entry.id   AF-A0A9N9IHY7-F1
#
_cell.length_a   1.000
_cell.length_b   1.000
_cell.length_c   1.000
_cell.angle_alpha   90.00
_cell.angle_beta   90.00
_cell.angle_gamma   90.00
#
_symmetry.space_group_name_H-M   'P 1'
#
loop_
_entity.id
_entity.type
_entity.pdbx_description
1 polymer ?
#
loop_
_entity_poly.entity_id
_entity_poly.type
_entity_poly.pdbx_seq_one_letter_code
_entity_poly.pdbx_strand_id
1 'polypeptide(L)' 'MSWLDSDFKIHEVLLSLTYVQYPHTANVIQEKLEVIEKWSLKGKVYSITTDNGANMKAAINKINDIAFG' A
#
# COMPACT_ATOMS: atom_id res chain seq x y z
N MET A 1 6.03 -5.64 2.82
CA MET A 1 4.79 -6.43 3.00
C MET A 1 5.11 -7.49 4.00
N SER A 2 4.26 -7.63 5.01
CA SER A 2 4.42 -8.64 6.04
C SER A 2 3.18 -9.53 6.05
N TRP A 3 3.35 -10.84 6.17
CA TRP A 3 2.24 -11.80 6.22
C TRP A 3 2.54 -12.93 7.20
N LEU A 4 1.48 -13.63 7.63
CA LEU A 4 1.55 -14.81 8.48
C LEU A 4 1.35 -16.06 7.61
N ASP A 5 2.16 -17.09 7.86
CA ASP A 5 1.93 -18.43 7.30
C ASP A 5 1.03 -19.29 8.22
N SER A 6 0.79 -20.54 7.82
CA SER A 6 0.01 -21.50 8.59
C SER A 6 0.65 -21.91 9.92
N ASP A 7 1.95 -21.66 10.09
CA ASP A 7 2.70 -21.91 11.32
C ASP A 7 2.75 -20.67 12.23
N PHE A 8 1.99 -19.62 11.91
CA PHE A 8 2.01 -18.33 12.59
C PHE A 8 3.39 -17.65 12.58
N LYS A 9 4.22 -17.90 11.56
CA LYS A 9 5.49 -17.21 11.37
C LYS A 9 5.27 -15.96 10.53
N ILE A 10 5.88 -14.86 10.96
CA ILE A 10 5.89 -13.60 10.21
C ILE A 10 6.97 -13.69 9.14
N HIS A 11 6.59 -13.36 7.91
CA HIS A 11 7.50 -13.18 6.79
C HIS A 11 7.42 -11.74 6.30
N GLU A 12 8.55 -11.22 5.82
CA GLU A 12 8.63 -9.87 5.27
C GLU A 12 9.30 -9.87 3.90
N VAL A 13 8.73 -9.09 2.98
CA VAL A 13 9.27 -8.93 1.62
C VAL A 13 9.13 -7.48 1.13
N LEU A 14 10.14 -7.01 0.41
CA LEU A 14 10.10 -5.74 -0.32
C LEU A 14 9.37 -5.96 -1.66
N LEU A 15 8.18 -5.37 -1.81
CA LEU A 15 7.39 -5.51 -3.04
C LEU A 15 7.78 -4.50 -4.14
N SER A 16 8.24 -3.31 -3.74
CA SER A 16 8.65 -2.24 -4.64
C SER A 16 9.55 -1.24 -3.92
N LEU A 17 10.51 -0.69 -4.66
CA LEU A 17 11.28 0.49 -4.27
C LEU A 17 11.16 1.48 -5.42
N THR A 18 10.41 2.56 -5.20
CA THR A 18 10.04 3.50 -6.27
C THR A 18 10.38 4.92 -5.86
N TYR A 19 11.00 5.67 -6.77
CA TYR A 19 11.19 7.10 -6.60
C TYR A 19 9.87 7.85 -6.88
N VAL A 20 9.49 8.73 -5.98
CA VAL A 20 8.31 9.60 -6.11
C VAL A 20 8.80 11.02 -6.36
N GLN A 21 8.60 11.55 -7.57
CA GLN A 21 9.06 12.90 -7.90
C GLN A 21 8.20 13.97 -7.19
N TYR A 22 8.82 15.09 -6.82
CA TYR A 22 8.11 16.25 -6.29
C TYR A 22 7.22 16.88 -7.39
N PRO A 23 6.00 17.35 -7.08
CA PRO A 23 5.38 17.39 -5.75
C PRO A 23 4.80 16.04 -5.33
N HIS A 24 5.09 15.62 -4.08
CA HIS A 24 4.60 14.37 -3.48
C HIS A 24 3.10 14.45 -3.14
N THR A 25 2.26 14.74 -4.12
CA THR A 25 0.81 14.84 -3.96
C THR A 25 0.19 13.46 -3.72
N ALA A 26 -1.02 13.45 -3.16
CA ALA A 26 -1.77 12.22 -2.95
C ALA A 26 -1.96 11.39 -4.23
N ASN A 27 -2.16 12.04 -5.40
CA ASN A 27 -2.31 11.35 -6.68
C ASN A 27 -1.03 10.63 -7.09
N VAL A 28 0.10 11.35 -7.05
CA VAL A 28 1.40 10.79 -7.46
C VAL A 28 1.80 9.62 -6.55
N ILE A 29 1.47 9.69 -5.25
CA ILE A 29 1.69 8.59 -4.30
C ILE A 29 0.76 7.41 -4.62
N GLN A 30 -0.53 7.68 -4.86
CA GLN A 30 -1.51 6.64 -5.19
C GLN A 30 -1.11 5.83 -6.43
N GLU A 31 -0.61 6.49 -7.48
CA GLU A 31 -0.08 5.81 -8.68
C GLU A 31 1.03 4.81 -8.34
N LYS A 32 1.83 5.06 -7.30
CA LYS A 32 2.89 4.11 -6.90
C LYS A 32 2.37 2.93 -6.08
N LEU A 33 1.13 3.01 -5.62
CA LEU A 33 0.46 1.94 -4.87
C LEU A 33 -0.20 0.89 -5.77
N GLU A 34 -0.06 1.03 -7.11
CA GLU A 34 -0.36 -0.02 -8.11
C GLU A 34 0.34 -1.35 -7.81
N VAL A 35 1.39 -1.36 -6.98
CA VAL A 35 2.01 -2.58 -6.47
C VAL A 35 1.00 -3.55 -5.85
N ILE A 36 -0.08 -3.06 -5.25
CA ILE A 36 -1.14 -3.91 -4.69
C ILE A 36 -1.85 -4.71 -5.80
N GLU A 37 -2.14 -4.06 -6.93
CA GLU A 37 -2.76 -4.71 -8.09
C GLU A 37 -1.76 -5.61 -8.82
N LYS A 38 -0.54 -5.11 -9.07
CA LYS A 38 0.55 -5.86 -9.73
C LYS A 38 0.84 -7.20 -9.07
N TRP A 39 0.78 -7.27 -7.74
CA TRP A 39 1.00 -8.48 -6.97
C TRP A 39 -0.29 -9.25 -6.64
N SER A 40 -1.44 -8.86 -7.22
CA SER A 40 -2.75 -9.49 -6.97
C SER A 40 -3.10 -9.58 -5.47
N LEU A 41 -2.81 -8.50 -4.75
CA LEU A 41 -3.04 -8.34 -3.31
C LEU A 41 -4.36 -7.63 -2.98
N LYS A 42 -5.12 -7.17 -3.99
CA LYS A 42 -6.45 -6.60 -3.79
C LYS A 42 -7.34 -7.62 -3.03
N GLY A 43 -8.02 -7.16 -1.98
CA GLY A 43 -8.81 -8.02 -1.08
C GLY A 43 -8.00 -8.91 -0.13
N LYS A 44 -6.67 -8.87 -0.17
CA LYS A 44 -5.76 -9.63 0.71
C LYS A 44 -4.96 -8.73 1.67
N VAL A 45 -5.06 -7.41 1.51
CA VAL A 45 -4.43 -6.43 2.39
C VAL A 45 -5.34 -6.20 3.59
N TYR A 46 -4.88 -6.56 4.79
CA TYR A 46 -5.62 -6.35 6.03
C TYR A 46 -5.36 -4.96 6.64
N SER A 47 -4.13 -4.46 6.52
CA SER A 47 -3.75 -3.14 7.02
C SER A 47 -2.65 -2.52 6.18
N ILE A 48 -2.62 -1.19 6.16
CA ILE A 48 -1.53 -0.40 5.58
C ILE A 48 -1.04 0.55 6.69
N THR A 49 0.25 0.49 7.00
CA THR A 49 0.90 1.36 7.99
C THR A 49 1.78 2.35 7.26
N THR A 50 1.52 3.65 7.45
CA THR A 50 2.29 4.76 6.86
C THR A 50 2.57 5.82 7.91
N ASP A 51 3.43 6.79 7.59
CA ASP A 51 3.48 8.04 8.36
C ASP A 51 2.17 8.84 8.28
N ASN A 52 2.06 9.87 9.12
CA ASN A 52 0.87 10.70 9.29
C ASN A 52 0.77 11.87 8.28
N GLY A 53 1.61 11.89 7.25
CA GLY A 53 1.66 12.96 6.24
C GLY A 53 0.32 13.12 5.50
N ALA A 54 -0.10 14.37 5.30
CA ALA A 54 -1.41 14.67 4.71
C ALA A 54 -1.61 14.01 3.33
N ASN A 55 -0.57 14.04 2.48
CA ASN A 55 -0.62 13.42 1.16
C ASN A 55 -0.60 11.88 1.24
N MET A 56 0.11 11.28 2.20
CA MET A 56 0.07 9.83 2.43
C MET A 56 -1.33 9.38 2.83
N LYS A 57 -1.95 10.04 3.83
CA LYS A 57 -3.33 9.76 4.24
C LYS A 57 -4.32 9.87 3.09
N ALA A 58 -4.23 10.97 2.34
CA ALA A 58 -5.11 11.19 1.20
C ALA A 58 -4.90 10.15 0.10
N ALA A 59 -3.68 9.67 -0.13
CA ALA A 59 -3.40 8.59 -1.09
C ALA A 59 -3.99 7.24 -0.62
N ILE A 60 -3.82 6.87 0.65
CA ILE A 60 -4.36 5.62 1.21
C ILE A 60 -5.89 5.64 1.21
N ASN A 61 -6.52 6.75 1.57
CA ASN A 61 -7.98 6.86 1.57
C ASN A 61 -8.59 6.60 0.18
N LYS A 62 -7.89 6.97 -0.90
CA LYS A 62 -8.33 6.68 -2.27
C LYS A 62 -8.25 5.20 -2.65
N ILE A 63 -7.48 4.39 -1.90
CA ILE A 63 -7.42 2.93 -2.08
C ILE A 63 -8.57 2.26 -1.35
N ASN A 64 -8.96 2.79 -0.19
CA ASN A 64 -10.05 2.23 0.63
C ASN A 64 -11.40 2.27 -0.08
N ASP A 65 -11.63 3.24 -0.98
CA ASP A 65 -12.79 3.28 -1.88
C ASP A 65 -12.87 2.08 -2.85
N ILE A 66 -11.83 1.24 -2.91
CA ILE A 66 -11.69 0.09 -3.83
C ILE A 66 -11.58 -1.25 -3.07
N ALA A 67 -11.47 -1.24 -1.73
CA ALA A 67 -11.01 -2.41 -0.95
C ALA A 67 -11.97 -2.93 0.13
N PHE A 68 -13.12 -2.27 0.38
CA PHE A 68 -14.07 -2.70 1.42
C PHE A 68 -15.53 -2.87 0.94
N GLY A 69 -15.72 -3.18 -0.35
CA GLY A 69 -16.99 -3.64 -0.90
C GLY A 69 -17.11 -5.16 -0.87
#